data_AF-A0A7S3N2C4-F1
#
_entry.id   AF-A0A7S3N2C4-F1
#
_cell.length_a   1.000
_cell.length_b   1.000
_cell.length_c   1.000
_cell.angle_alpha   90.00
_cell.angle_beta   90.00
_cell.angle_gamma   90.00
#
_symmetry.space_group_name_H-M   'P 1'
#
loop_
_entity.id
_entity.type
_entity.pdbx_description
1 polymer ?
#
loop_
_entity_poly.entity_id
_entity_poly.type
_entity_poly.pdbx_seq_one_letter_code
_entity_poly.pdbx_strand_id
1 'polypeptide(L)'
;MMIDIKVMRNKLETYVYDMRAALDTIGNFKEFMNDADREQYIEQLNLTESWIYDEGESAAKAVYEDKLKELQAKGEPVKLRYRFHDSLPFRSKDFQDFLADVYQKACDIPADSHITAEEKEKLLKLC
;
A
#
# COMPACT_ATOMS: atom_id res chain seq x y z
N MET A 1 20.77 -22.61 11.19
CA MET A 1 20.02 -23.82 11.56
C MET A 1 19.11 -24.17 10.38
N MET A 2 18.91 -25.44 10.01
CA MET A 2 18.12 -25.83 8.81
C MET A 2 16.68 -25.27 8.82
N ILE A 3 16.18 -24.93 10.01
CA ILE A 3 14.90 -24.26 10.26
C ILE A 3 14.84 -22.88 9.59
N ASP A 4 15.92 -22.10 9.65
CA ASP A 4 15.93 -20.71 9.15
C ASP A 4 15.78 -20.66 7.62
N ILE A 5 16.37 -21.62 6.92
CA ILE A 5 16.28 -21.72 5.45
C ILE A 5 14.86 -22.10 5.04
N LYS A 6 14.24 -23.08 5.70
CA LYS A 6 12.85 -23.48 5.43
C LYS A 6 11.88 -22.31 5.64
N VAL A 7 12.07 -21.55 6.72
CA VAL A 7 11.27 -20.36 7.00
C VAL A 7 11.44 -19.31 5.89
N MET A 8 12.67 -19.07 5.43
CA MET A 8 12.92 -18.09 4.37
C MET A 8 12.38 -18.52 3.01
N ARG A 9 12.51 -19.81 2.66
CA ARG A 9 11.90 -20.36 1.45
C ARG A 9 10.38 -20.17 1.47
N ASN A 10 9.72 -20.58 2.55
CA ASN A 10 8.28 -20.43 2.67
C ASN A 10 7.85 -18.96 2.57
N LYS A 11 8.61 -18.02 3.17
CA LYS A 11 8.32 -16.59 3.03
C LYS A 11 8.39 -16.11 1.58
N LEU A 12 9.42 -16.53 0.84
CA LEU A 12 9.55 -16.19 -0.57
C LEU A 12 8.43 -16.82 -1.41
N GLU A 13 8.15 -18.11 -1.19
CA GLU A 13 7.09 -18.86 -1.87
C GLU A 13 5.71 -18.24 -1.65
N THR A 14 5.35 -17.94 -0.40
CA THR A 14 4.10 -17.23 -0.08
C THR A 14 4.04 -15.87 -0.75
N TYR A 15 5.14 -15.09 -0.71
CA TYR A 15 5.17 -13.79 -1.36
C TYR A 15 4.92 -13.90 -2.88
N VAL A 16 5.55 -14.87 -3.53
CA VAL A 16 5.40 -15.10 -4.97
C VAL A 16 3.96 -15.45 -5.32
N TYR A 17 3.37 -16.39 -4.56
CA TYR A 17 1.99 -16.82 -4.73
C TYR A 17 1.00 -15.64 -4.55
N ASP A 18 1.09 -14.93 -3.41
CA ASP A 18 0.20 -13.83 -3.08
C ASP A 18 0.29 -12.69 -4.10
N MET A 19 1.51 -12.32 -4.51
CA MET A 19 1.70 -11.24 -5.48
C MET A 19 1.16 -11.61 -6.86
N ARG A 20 1.35 -12.85 -7.30
CA ARG A 20 0.83 -13.29 -8.60
C ARG A 20 -0.70 -13.30 -8.59
N ALA A 21 -1.32 -13.83 -7.54
CA ALA A 21 -2.76 -13.80 -7.38
C ALA A 21 -3.32 -12.37 -7.35
N ALA A 22 -2.62 -11.44 -6.69
CA ALA A 22 -3.04 -10.04 -6.63
C ALA A 22 -2.90 -9.29 -7.97
N LEU A 23 -1.98 -9.71 -8.84
CA LEU A 23 -1.73 -9.11 -10.16
C LEU A 23 -2.47 -9.81 -11.31
N ASP A 24 -3.11 -10.94 -11.06
CA ASP A 24 -3.93 -11.63 -12.05
C ASP A 24 -5.11 -10.76 -12.52
N THR A 25 -5.76 -11.18 -13.59
CA THR A 25 -6.90 -10.54 -14.25
C THR A 25 -8.06 -10.21 -13.30
N ILE A 26 -8.23 -10.98 -12.22
CA ILE A 26 -9.27 -10.81 -11.19
C ILE A 26 -8.69 -10.14 -9.92
N GLY A 27 -7.38 -9.89 -9.89
CA GLY A 27 -6.66 -9.37 -8.75
C GLY A 27 -6.74 -7.85 -8.59
N ASN A 28 -6.70 -7.39 -7.34
CA ASN A 28 -6.89 -5.99 -6.97
C ASN A 28 -5.69 -5.08 -7.30
N PHE A 29 -4.52 -5.63 -7.66
CA PHE A 29 -3.31 -4.83 -7.91
C PHE A 29 -3.08 -4.50 -9.39
N LYS A 30 -3.87 -5.10 -10.29
CA LYS A 30 -3.74 -4.93 -11.73
C LYS A 30 -3.74 -3.47 -12.16
N GLU A 31 -4.59 -2.63 -11.57
CA GLU A 31 -4.74 -1.20 -11.90
C GLU A 31 -3.63 -0.31 -11.33
N PHE A 32 -2.79 -0.85 -10.43
CA PHE A 32 -1.74 -0.11 -9.72
C PHE A 32 -0.33 -0.36 -10.28
N MET A 33 -0.26 -1.01 -11.44
CA MET A 33 0.96 -1.28 -12.20
C MET A 33 0.62 -1.16 -13.69
N ASN A 34 1.52 -0.58 -14.49
CA ASN A 34 1.30 -0.56 -15.95
C ASN A 34 1.40 -1.99 -16.53
N ASP A 35 0.78 -2.21 -17.69
CA ASP A 35 0.68 -3.56 -18.27
C ASP A 35 2.04 -4.19 -18.57
N ALA A 36 2.98 -3.42 -19.14
CA ALA A 36 4.31 -3.91 -19.51
C ALA A 36 5.15 -4.33 -18.28
N ASP A 37 5.19 -3.50 -17.24
CA ASP A 37 5.89 -3.80 -15.99
C ASP A 37 5.21 -4.96 -15.27
N ARG A 38 3.87 -5.07 -15.36
CA ARG A 38 3.13 -6.19 -14.78
C ARG A 38 3.48 -7.50 -15.44
N GLU A 39 3.51 -7.56 -16.77
CA GLU A 39 3.89 -8.76 -17.50
C GLU A 39 5.32 -9.19 -17.15
N GLN A 40 6.27 -8.26 -17.17
CA GLN A 40 7.66 -8.53 -16.77
C GLN A 40 7.78 -8.99 -15.32
N TYR A 41 6.98 -8.41 -14.42
CA TYR A 41 7.02 -8.76 -13.01
C TYR A 41 6.35 -10.12 -12.74
N ILE A 42 5.26 -10.46 -13.44
CA ILE A 42 4.66 -11.80 -13.40
C ILE A 42 5.66 -12.84 -13.91
N GLU A 43 6.38 -12.55 -15.00
CA GLU A 43 7.44 -13.43 -15.49
C GLU A 43 8.55 -13.62 -14.43
N GLN A 44 8.99 -12.54 -13.78
CA GLN A 44 9.97 -12.62 -12.69
C GLN A 44 9.47 -13.47 -11.50
N LEU A 45 8.18 -13.37 -11.16
CA LEU A 45 7.53 -14.19 -10.13
C LEU A 45 7.48 -15.68 -10.55
N ASN A 46 7.20 -15.98 -11.82
CA ASN A 46 7.21 -17.35 -12.34
C ASN A 46 8.62 -17.96 -12.31
N LEU A 47 9.61 -17.22 -12.79
CA LEU A 47 11.01 -17.65 -12.76
C LEU A 47 11.51 -17.89 -11.33
N THR A 48 11.07 -17.06 -10.37
CA THR A 48 11.43 -17.25 -8.96
C THR A 48 10.80 -18.50 -8.38
N GLU A 49 9.54 -18.80 -8.72
CA GLU A 49 8.88 -20.04 -8.31
C GLU A 49 9.58 -21.28 -8.87
N SER A 50 9.88 -21.31 -10.18
CA SER A 50 10.65 -22.41 -10.77
C SER A 50 12.00 -22.57 -10.08
N TRP A 51 12.70 -21.47 -9.83
CA TRP A 51 13.97 -21.49 -9.09
C TRP A 51 13.84 -22.10 -7.69
N ILE A 52 12.75 -21.85 -6.95
CA ILE A 52 12.54 -22.42 -5.60
C ILE A 52 12.54 -23.95 -5.63
N TYR A 53 11.98 -24.56 -6.68
CA TYR A 53 11.85 -26.02 -6.81
C TYR A 53 13.01 -26.68 -7.55
N ASP A 54 13.86 -25.90 -8.22
CA ASP A 54 15.07 -26.38 -8.90
C ASP A 54 16.34 -26.02 -8.08
N GLU A 55 17.10 -25.03 -8.53
CA GLU A 55 18.38 -24.61 -7.93
C GLU A 55 18.27 -24.14 -6.47
N GLY A 56 17.08 -23.67 -6.08
CA GLY A 56 16.78 -23.14 -4.76
C GLY A 56 16.88 -24.17 -3.65
N GLU A 57 16.66 -25.46 -3.91
CA GLU A 57 16.63 -26.50 -2.87
C GLU A 57 17.91 -26.53 -2.02
N SER A 58 19.05 -26.26 -2.65
CA SER A 58 20.38 -26.26 -2.02
C SER A 58 20.93 -24.86 -1.72
N ALA A 59 20.15 -23.79 -1.97
CA ALA A 59 20.60 -22.42 -1.83
C ALA A 59 20.78 -21.99 -0.36
N ALA A 60 21.74 -21.09 -0.15
CA ALA A 60 21.95 -20.47 1.16
C ALA A 60 20.83 -19.48 1.50
N LYS A 61 20.55 -19.30 2.80
CA LYS A 61 19.52 -18.37 3.32
C LYS A 61 19.60 -16.96 2.68
N ALA A 62 20.80 -16.43 2.51
CA ALA A 62 21.01 -15.09 1.94
C ALA A 62 20.45 -14.95 0.51
N VAL A 63 20.53 -16.01 -0.30
CA VAL A 63 20.00 -16.00 -1.68
C VAL A 63 18.48 -15.86 -1.69
N TYR A 64 17.79 -16.53 -0.75
CA TYR A 64 16.35 -16.37 -0.57
C TYR A 64 15.97 -14.95 -0.13
N GLU A 65 16.75 -14.36 0.79
CA GLU A 65 16.54 -12.98 1.26
C GLU A 65 16.72 -11.97 0.13
N ASP A 66 17.74 -12.14 -0.70
CA ASP A 66 18.04 -11.20 -1.78
C ASP A 66 17.00 -11.29 -2.90
N LYS A 67 16.58 -12.51 -3.29
CA LYS A 67 15.44 -12.68 -4.21
C LYS A 67 14.15 -12.06 -3.68
N LEU A 68 13.87 -12.24 -2.38
CA LEU A 68 12.70 -11.61 -1.77
C LEU A 68 12.78 -10.07 -1.83
N LYS A 69 13.94 -9.50 -1.53
CA LYS A 69 14.16 -8.04 -1.62
C LYS A 69 13.98 -7.52 -3.04
N GLU A 70 14.50 -8.23 -4.04
CA GLU A 70 14.35 -7.87 -5.45
C GLU A 70 12.87 -7.82 -5.86
N LEU A 71 12.08 -8.82 -5.46
CA LEU A 71 10.64 -8.82 -5.72
C LEU A 71 9.94 -7.69 -4.96
N GLN A 72 10.25 -7.51 -3.67
CA GLN A 72 9.67 -6.47 -2.83
C GLN A 72 9.94 -5.05 -3.33
N ALA A 73 11.10 -4.81 -3.94
CA ALA A 73 11.44 -3.51 -4.53
C ALA A 73 10.40 -3.06 -5.58
N LYS A 74 9.78 -4.01 -6.29
CA LYS A 74 8.72 -3.73 -7.27
C LYS A 74 7.31 -3.91 -6.70
N GLY A 75 7.10 -4.93 -5.87
CA GLY A 75 5.77 -5.28 -5.36
C GLY A 75 5.27 -4.37 -4.23
N GLU A 76 6.14 -3.91 -3.32
CA GLU A 76 5.71 -3.07 -2.19
C GLU A 76 5.19 -1.68 -2.61
N PRO A 77 5.78 -0.98 -3.60
CA PRO A 77 5.18 0.24 -4.14
C PRO A 77 3.75 0.06 -4.65
N VAL A 78 3.44 -1.10 -5.24
CA VAL A 78 2.12 -1.41 -5.79
C VAL A 78 1.12 -1.64 -4.66
N LYS A 79 1.50 -2.43 -3.64
CA LYS A 79 0.71 -2.58 -2.41
C LYS A 79 0.43 -1.24 -1.74
N LEU A 80 1.42 -0.35 -1.70
CA LEU A 80 1.25 0.98 -1.13
C LEU A 80 0.26 1.83 -1.92
N ARG A 81 0.36 1.83 -3.25
CA ARG A 81 -0.60 2.53 -4.13
C ARG A 81 -2.03 2.01 -3.93
N TYR A 82 -2.20 0.68 -3.89
CA TYR A 82 -3.49 0.06 -3.59
C TYR A 82 -4.03 0.48 -2.22
N ARG A 83 -3.24 0.32 -1.14
CA ARG A 83 -3.65 0.68 0.23
C ARG A 83 -4.03 2.16 0.34
N PHE A 84 -3.28 3.02 -0.31
CA PHE A 84 -3.58 4.45 -0.32
C PHE A 84 -4.94 4.70 -0.97
N HIS A 85 -5.15 4.16 -2.18
CA HIS A 85 -6.40 4.28 -2.93
C HIS A 85 -7.60 3.73 -2.15
N ASP A 86 -7.46 2.53 -1.58
CA ASP A 86 -8.50 1.88 -0.77
C ASP A 86 -8.85 2.69 0.49
N SER A 87 -7.85 3.32 1.12
CA SER A 87 -8.06 4.16 2.31
C SER A 87 -8.56 5.57 1.99
N LEU A 88 -8.48 6.03 0.74
CA LEU A 88 -8.75 7.41 0.36
C LEU A 88 -10.19 7.86 0.66
N PRO A 89 -11.24 7.07 0.37
CA PRO A 89 -12.61 7.48 0.67
C PRO A 89 -12.85 7.67 2.17
N PHE A 90 -12.30 6.78 3.00
CA PHE A 90 -12.39 6.87 4.46
C PHE A 90 -11.65 8.10 4.98
N ARG A 91 -10.40 8.31 4.55
CA ARG A 91 -9.60 9.48 4.95
C ARG A 91 -10.22 10.80 4.49
N SER A 92 -10.80 10.82 3.29
CA SER A 92 -11.51 11.98 2.76
C SER A 92 -12.73 12.31 3.62
N LYS A 93 -13.49 11.28 4.04
CA LYS A 93 -14.63 11.45 4.92
C LYS A 93 -14.21 11.95 6.30
N ASP A 94 -13.22 11.31 6.92
CA ASP A 94 -12.70 11.73 8.23
C ASP A 94 -12.26 13.20 8.20
N PHE A 95 -11.60 13.61 7.12
CA PHE A 95 -11.19 15.00 6.95
C PHE A 95 -12.38 15.95 6.77
N GLN A 96 -13.41 15.56 6.01
CA GLN A 96 -14.64 16.34 5.86
C GLN A 96 -15.40 16.48 7.19
N ASP A 97 -15.52 15.39 7.94
CA ASP A 97 -16.19 15.36 9.25
C ASP A 97 -15.42 16.24 10.26
N PHE A 98 -14.08 16.17 10.24
CA PHE A 98 -13.23 17.05 11.05
C PHE A 98 -13.41 18.53 10.69
N LEU A 99 -13.44 18.88 9.39
CA LEU A 99 -13.69 20.24 8.96
C LEU A 99 -15.06 20.73 9.43
N ALA A 100 -16.10 19.91 9.28
CA ALA A 100 -17.45 20.25 9.74
C ALA A 100 -17.50 20.54 11.25
N ASP A 101 -16.84 19.72 12.07
CA ASP A 101 -16.72 19.92 13.52
C ASP A 101 -15.97 21.22 13.86
N VAL A 102 -14.85 21.50 13.19
CA VAL A 102 -14.09 22.75 13.37
C VAL A 102 -14.94 23.96 13.01
N TYR A 103 -15.68 23.92 11.91
CA TYR A 103 -16.56 25.01 11.50
C TYR A 103 -17.72 25.21 12.47
N GLN A 104 -18.36 24.13 12.94
CA GLN A 104 -19.42 24.23 13.95
C GLN A 104 -18.91 24.87 15.24
N LYS A 105 -17.74 24.43 15.73
CA LYS A 105 -17.11 25.03 16.92
C LYS A 105 -16.75 26.49 16.72
N ALA A 106 -16.29 26.88 15.52
CA ALA A 106 -16.06 28.29 15.20
C ALA A 106 -17.36 29.11 15.24
N CYS A 107 -18.47 28.56 14.76
CA CYS A 107 -19.80 29.16 14.87
C CYS A 107 -20.26 29.33 16.33
N ASP A 108 -19.85 28.44 17.23
CA ASP A 108 -20.21 28.48 18.64
C ASP A 108 -19.33 29.43 19.49
N ILE A 109 -18.29 30.04 18.90
CA ILE A 109 -17.45 31.06 19.57
C ILE A 109 -18.31 32.29 19.92
N PRO A 110 -18.42 32.68 21.22
CA PRO A 110 -19.21 33.83 21.67
C PRO A 110 -18.75 35.15 21.03
N ALA A 111 -19.67 36.08 20.78
CA ALA A 111 -19.41 37.35 20.08
C ALA A 111 -18.53 38.35 20.89
N ASP A 112 -18.39 38.09 22.18
CA ASP A 112 -17.57 38.78 23.18
C ASP A 112 -16.13 38.23 23.26
N SER A 113 -15.82 37.15 22.53
CA SER A 113 -14.46 36.74 22.24
C SER A 113 -13.78 37.80 21.37
N HIS A 114 -12.47 38.01 21.49
CA HIS A 114 -11.70 38.97 20.69
C HIS A 114 -11.66 38.71 19.15
N ILE A 115 -12.59 37.90 18.62
CA ILE A 115 -12.83 37.64 17.20
C ILE A 115 -14.07 38.42 16.79
N THR A 116 -13.90 39.33 15.84
CA THR A 116 -14.98 40.13 15.28
C THR A 116 -15.92 39.26 14.42
N ALA A 117 -17.18 39.67 14.31
CA ALA A 117 -18.15 39.01 13.42
C ALA A 117 -17.66 38.93 11.97
N GLU A 118 -16.84 39.91 11.55
CA GLU A 118 -16.24 40.01 10.21
C GLU A 118 -15.12 38.97 9.99
N GLU A 119 -14.33 38.67 11.03
CA GLU A 119 -13.34 37.59 11.01
C GLU A 119 -14.02 36.20 10.99
N LYS A 120 -15.15 36.07 11.69
CA LYS A 120 -15.97 34.85 11.69
C LYS A 120 -16.62 34.60 10.32
N GLU A 121 -17.08 35.64 9.64
CA GLU A 121 -17.68 35.55 8.30
C GLU A 121 -16.64 35.22 7.21
N LYS A 122 -15.40 35.71 7.34
CA LYS A 122 -14.29 35.34 6.44
C LYS A 122 -13.93 33.86 6.51
N LEU A 123 -14.00 33.25 7.70
CA LEU A 123 -13.77 31.82 7.88
C LEU A 123 -14.86 30.96 7.20
N LEU A 124 -16.11 31.44 7.18
CA LEU A 124 -17.24 30.76 6.55
C LEU A 124 -17.26 30.87 5.02
N LYS A 125 -16.67 31.93 4.45
CA LYS A 125 -16.61 32.18 3.00
C LYS A 125 -15.47 31.45 2.28
N LEU A 126 -14.62 30.72 3.00
CA LEU A 126 -13.54 29.91 2.42
C LEU A 126 -13.98 28.46 2.08
N CYS A 127 -15.25 28.12 2.36
CA CYS A 127 -15.95 26.94 1.85
C CYS A 127 -16.29 27.09 0.36
#